data_AF-A0A2T0ARU9-F1
#
_entry.id   AF-A0A2T0ARU9-F1
#
_cell.length_a   1.000
_cell.length_b   1.000
_cell.length_c   1.000
_cell.angle_alpha   90.00
_cell.angle_beta   90.00
_cell.angle_gamma   90.00
#
_symmetry.space_group_name_H-M   'P 1'
#
loop_
_entity.id
_entity.type
_entity.pdbx_description
1 polymer ?
#
loop_
_entity_poly.entity_id
_entity_poly.type
_entity_poly.pdbx_seq_one_letter_code
_entity_poly.pdbx_strand_id
1 'polypeptide(L)'
;MPGNSFRKVYVIPCSGIGKMYGLLGREAVLKTVKELRPDKAATMCLALLVYGDDEARKEINGARCITVDGCPKLCAAKNVEQAGGVVVERVRAVDAFRNHRGVDAGTAAHLTAAGWQIADELAADLAGKVDRWYDASEEK
;
A
#
# COMPACT_ATOMS: atom_id res chain seq x y z
N MET A 1 3.85 24.55 -14.06
CA MET A 1 2.52 23.92 -13.91
C MET A 1 2.75 22.56 -13.26
N PRO A 2 2.29 22.30 -12.02
CA PRO A 2 2.49 21.00 -11.38
C PRO A 2 1.55 19.98 -12.03
N GLY A 3 2.13 18.91 -12.55
CA GLY A 3 1.45 17.90 -13.35
C GLY A 3 0.54 16.99 -12.53
N ASN A 4 -0.72 16.88 -12.96
CA ASN A 4 -1.64 15.73 -12.96
C ASN A 4 -1.58 14.67 -11.83
N SER A 5 -1.25 15.04 -10.59
CA SER A 5 -1.26 14.14 -9.41
C SER A 5 -2.66 13.67 -9.01
N PHE A 6 -3.73 14.29 -9.54
CA PHE A 6 -5.13 13.94 -9.26
C PHE A 6 -5.59 12.58 -9.83
N ARG A 7 -4.77 11.90 -10.65
CA ARG A 7 -5.15 10.61 -11.27
C ARG A 7 -4.53 9.38 -10.64
N LYS A 8 -3.48 9.52 -9.83
CA LYS A 8 -2.77 8.35 -9.30
C LYS A 8 -3.60 7.63 -8.25
N VAL A 9 -3.51 6.31 -8.22
CA VAL A 9 -4.06 5.48 -7.13
C VAL A 9 -3.04 5.45 -6.01
N TYR A 10 -3.43 5.88 -4.81
CA TYR A 10 -2.55 5.83 -3.65
C TYR A 10 -2.50 4.41 -3.11
N VAL A 11 -1.30 3.89 -2.90
CA VAL A 11 -1.08 2.61 -2.23
C VAL A 11 -0.40 2.90 -0.91
N ILE A 12 -1.12 2.76 0.20
CA ILE A 12 -0.66 3.19 1.54
C ILE A 12 -0.40 1.96 2.41
N PRO A 13 0.86 1.68 2.78
CA PRO A 13 1.17 0.59 3.69
C PRO A 13 0.99 1.01 5.14
N CYS A 14 0.80 0.03 6.02
CA CYS A 14 0.86 0.28 7.45
C CYS A 14 2.29 0.66 7.88
N SER A 15 2.43 1.26 9.07
CA SER A 15 3.75 1.65 9.60
C SER A 15 4.71 0.47 9.79
N GLY A 16 4.19 -0.76 9.81
CA GLY A 16 4.97 -1.99 9.87
C GLY A 16 5.77 -2.20 11.15
N ILE A 17 5.43 -1.48 12.23
CA ILE A 17 6.20 -1.47 13.48
C ILE A 17 6.21 -2.88 14.09
N GLY A 18 7.42 -3.44 14.19
CA GLY A 18 7.71 -4.66 14.94
C GLY A 18 7.12 -5.96 14.36
N LYS A 19 6.72 -5.99 13.08
CA LYS A 19 6.14 -7.19 12.45
C LYS A 19 6.68 -7.43 11.04
N MET A 20 7.05 -8.67 10.74
CA MET A 20 7.51 -9.09 9.40
C MET A 20 6.50 -8.77 8.31
N TYR A 21 5.21 -9.07 8.51
CA TYR A 21 4.15 -8.72 7.55
C TYR A 21 4.04 -7.22 7.28
N GLY A 22 4.47 -6.40 8.24
CA GLY A 22 4.56 -4.95 8.09
C GLY A 22 5.69 -4.54 7.15
N LEU A 23 6.88 -5.11 7.33
CA LEU A 23 8.01 -4.92 6.41
C LEU A 23 7.66 -5.40 5.01
N LEU A 24 7.15 -6.64 4.90
CA LEU A 24 6.73 -7.22 3.62
C LEU A 24 5.71 -6.36 2.88
N GLY A 25 4.69 -5.86 3.58
CA GLY A 25 3.71 -4.94 3.00
C GLY A 25 4.34 -3.64 2.52
N ARG A 26 5.28 -3.06 3.27
CA ARG A 26 5.98 -1.83 2.87
C ARG A 26 6.85 -2.03 1.64
N GLU A 27 7.63 -3.11 1.59
CA GLU A 27 8.48 -3.42 0.44
C GLU A 27 7.63 -3.69 -0.81
N ALA A 28 6.54 -4.44 -0.68
CA ALA A 28 5.61 -4.69 -1.78
C ALA A 28 5.00 -3.38 -2.33
N VAL A 29 4.61 -2.46 -1.45
CA VAL A 29 4.11 -1.14 -1.88
C VAL A 29 5.21 -0.34 -2.56
N LEU A 30 6.41 -0.26 -1.98
CA LEU A 30 7.52 0.48 -2.58
C LEU A 30 7.85 -0.03 -3.98
N LYS A 31 7.92 -1.35 -4.16
CA LYS A 31 8.11 -1.98 -5.47
C LYS A 31 6.97 -1.64 -6.43
N THR A 32 5.72 -1.72 -5.96
CA THR A 32 4.55 -1.37 -6.78
C THR A 32 4.63 0.06 -7.30
N VAL A 33 4.93 1.03 -6.44
CA VAL A 33 4.88 2.45 -6.81
C VAL A 33 6.15 2.97 -7.46
N LYS A 34 7.32 2.35 -7.22
CA LYS A 34 8.59 2.80 -7.79
C LYS A 34 8.99 2.06 -9.04
N GLU A 35 8.64 0.78 -9.15
CA GLU A 35 9.10 -0.09 -10.23
C GLU A 35 7.96 -0.52 -11.16
N LEU A 36 6.86 -1.02 -10.60
CA LEU A 36 5.80 -1.63 -11.43
C LEU A 36 4.88 -0.59 -12.05
N ARG A 37 4.46 0.42 -11.29
CA ARG A 37 3.45 1.42 -11.70
C ARG A 37 3.83 2.86 -11.32
N PRO A 38 5.04 3.34 -11.66
CA PRO A 38 5.50 4.69 -11.29
C PRO A 38 4.61 5.82 -11.82
N ASP A 39 3.97 5.62 -12.97
CA ASP A 39 3.11 6.64 -13.61
C ASP A 39 1.65 6.58 -13.14
N LYS A 40 1.22 5.46 -12.55
CA LYS A 40 -0.18 5.22 -12.16
C LYS A 40 -0.41 5.21 -10.65
N ALA A 41 0.63 4.95 -9.85
CA ALA A 41 0.52 4.84 -8.41
C ALA A 41 1.39 5.87 -7.68
N ALA A 42 0.94 6.22 -6.47
CA ALA A 42 1.69 7.02 -5.51
C ALA A 42 1.62 6.37 -4.13
N THR A 43 2.51 6.75 -3.22
CA THR A 43 2.45 6.34 -1.82
C THR A 43 2.80 7.51 -0.93
N MET A 44 2.41 7.44 0.34
CA MET A 44 2.81 8.41 1.34
C MET A 44 3.06 7.73 2.68
N CYS A 45 3.82 8.39 3.55
CA CYS A 45 4.09 7.87 4.88
C CYS A 45 2.83 7.95 5.75
N LEU A 46 2.33 6.80 6.22
CA LEU A 46 1.18 6.74 7.11
C LEU A 46 1.33 7.62 8.37
N ALA A 47 2.56 7.80 8.86
CA ALA A 47 2.82 8.62 10.03
C ALA A 47 2.40 10.10 9.85
N LEU A 48 2.44 10.62 8.62
CA LEU A 48 1.97 11.98 8.32
C LEU A 48 0.44 12.08 8.55
N LEU A 49 -0.31 11.07 8.09
CA LEU A 49 -1.75 11.01 8.31
C LEU A 49 -2.11 10.82 9.79
N VAL A 50 -1.35 9.98 10.50
CA VAL A 50 -1.51 9.75 11.95
C VAL A 50 -1.24 11.03 12.75
N TYR A 51 -0.18 11.76 12.40
CA TYR A 51 0.16 13.03 13.04
C TYR A 51 -0.85 14.14 12.72
N GLY A 52 -1.62 13.95 11.65
CA GLY A 52 -2.61 14.91 11.19
C GLY A 52 -2.01 16.04 10.36
N ASP A 53 -0.93 15.75 9.64
CA ASP A 53 -0.30 16.68 8.72
C ASP A 53 -1.29 17.21 7.68
N ASP A 54 -1.41 18.53 7.60
CA ASP A 54 -2.44 19.19 6.78
C ASP A 54 -2.20 19.02 5.28
N GLU A 55 -0.94 18.97 4.84
CA GLU A 55 -0.60 18.79 3.43
C GLU A 55 -0.91 17.37 2.99
N ALA A 56 -0.47 16.37 3.77
CA ALA A 56 -0.78 14.96 3.51
C ALA A 56 -2.29 14.69 3.52
N ARG A 57 -3.04 15.31 4.44
CA ARG A 57 -4.51 15.20 4.47
C ARG A 57 -5.16 15.82 3.24
N LYS A 58 -4.73 17.01 2.82
CA LYS A 58 -5.24 17.65 1.60
C LYS A 58 -4.95 16.81 0.35
N GLU A 59 -3.78 16.20 0.29
CA GLU A 59 -3.36 15.37 -0.84
C GLU A 59 -4.18 14.08 -0.96
N ILE A 60 -4.50 13.43 0.18
CA ILE A 60 -5.23 12.15 0.18
C ILE A 60 -6.75 12.31 0.16
N ASN A 61 -7.28 13.47 0.57
CA ASN A 61 -8.72 13.70 0.67
C ASN A 61 -9.42 13.54 -0.69
N GLY A 62 -10.38 12.63 -0.77
CA GLY A 62 -11.06 12.26 -2.02
C GLY A 62 -10.25 11.38 -2.98
N ALA A 63 -8.98 11.13 -2.70
CA ALA A 63 -8.12 10.30 -3.55
C ALA A 63 -8.46 8.81 -3.37
N ARG A 64 -8.37 8.03 -4.46
CA ARG A 64 -8.56 6.58 -4.41
C ARG A 64 -7.35 5.92 -3.75
N CYS A 65 -7.61 5.10 -2.74
CA CYS A 65 -6.59 4.50 -1.91
C CYS A 65 -6.75 2.98 -1.83
N ILE A 66 -5.67 2.26 -2.10
CA ILE A 66 -5.48 0.86 -1.77
C ILE A 66 -4.65 0.83 -0.49
N THR A 67 -5.15 0.17 0.54
CA THR A 67 -4.43 0.09 1.83
C THR A 67 -3.83 -1.29 2.03
N VAL A 68 -2.62 -1.36 2.59
CA VAL A 68 -1.88 -2.61 2.83
C VAL A 68 -1.56 -2.74 4.32
N ASP A 69 -2.25 -3.64 5.00
CA ASP A 69 -2.15 -3.83 6.45
C ASP A 69 -1.45 -5.15 6.81
N GLY A 70 -0.34 -5.05 7.53
CA GLY A 70 0.39 -6.22 8.05
C GLY A 70 -0.21 -6.87 9.30
N CYS A 71 -1.30 -6.33 9.87
CA CYS A 71 -1.91 -6.89 11.07
C CYS A 71 -3.40 -6.53 11.20
N PRO A 72 -4.18 -7.21 12.07
CA PRO A 72 -5.62 -7.01 12.16
C PRO A 72 -6.03 -5.67 12.80
N LYS A 73 -5.08 -4.82 13.21
CA LYS A 73 -5.38 -3.47 13.71
C LYS A 73 -5.84 -2.54 12.59
N LEU A 74 -5.51 -2.85 11.33
CA LEU A 74 -5.90 -2.09 10.14
C LEU A 74 -5.57 -0.60 10.23
N CYS A 75 -4.35 -0.27 10.66
CA CYS A 75 -4.00 1.13 10.91
C CYS A 75 -3.85 1.94 9.61
N ALA A 76 -3.51 1.32 8.47
CA ALA A 76 -3.48 2.03 7.20
C ALA A 76 -4.90 2.42 6.78
N ALA A 77 -5.82 1.45 6.68
CA ALA A 77 -7.22 1.69 6.32
C ALA A 77 -7.87 2.78 7.17
N LYS A 78 -7.75 2.67 8.51
CA LYS A 78 -8.38 3.62 9.44
C LYS A 78 -7.89 5.06 9.27
N ASN A 79 -6.58 5.26 9.21
CA ASN A 79 -6.03 6.63 9.13
C ASN A 79 -6.27 7.25 7.75
N VAL A 80 -6.26 6.45 6.68
CA VAL A 80 -6.61 6.95 5.33
C VAL A 80 -8.08 7.39 5.28
N GLU A 81 -9.00 6.58 5.81
CA GLU A 81 -10.42 6.95 5.88
C GLU A 81 -10.64 8.20 6.74
N GLN A 82 -9.98 8.28 7.90
CA GLN A 82 -10.04 9.45 8.77
C GLN A 82 -9.48 10.72 8.12
N ALA A 83 -8.49 10.59 7.23
CA ALA A 83 -7.93 11.68 6.45
C ALA A 83 -8.78 12.07 5.22
N GLY A 84 -9.91 11.39 4.99
CA GLY A 84 -10.81 11.67 3.86
C GLY A 84 -10.47 10.91 2.57
N GLY A 85 -9.50 10.00 2.59
CA GLY A 85 -9.17 9.15 1.45
C GLY A 85 -10.25 8.09 1.19
N VAL A 86 -10.50 7.79 -0.08
CA VAL A 86 -11.49 6.79 -0.50
C VAL A 86 -10.81 5.42 -0.60
N VAL A 87 -10.97 4.59 0.44
CA VAL A 87 -10.41 3.24 0.44
C VAL A 87 -11.20 2.33 -0.48
N VAL A 88 -10.67 2.09 -1.68
CA VAL A 88 -11.28 1.24 -2.71
C VAL A 88 -10.94 -0.22 -2.55
N GLU A 89 -9.81 -0.53 -1.90
CA GLU A 89 -9.36 -1.89 -1.59
C GLU A 89 -8.64 -1.94 -0.24
N ARG A 90 -8.87 -3.03 0.50
CA ARG A 90 -8.17 -3.33 1.76
C ARG A 90 -7.43 -4.64 1.61
N VAL A 91 -6.11 -4.55 1.50
CA VAL A 91 -5.21 -5.70 1.34
C VAL A 91 -4.55 -5.99 2.68
N ARG A 92 -4.48 -7.26 3.06
CA ARG A 92 -3.72 -7.70 4.23
C ARG A 92 -2.49 -8.45 3.77
N ALA A 93 -1.30 -8.06 4.25
CA ALA A 93 -0.06 -8.71 3.84
C ALA A 93 -0.02 -10.21 4.22
N VAL A 94 -0.75 -10.61 5.28
CA VAL A 94 -0.88 -12.02 5.66
C VAL A 94 -1.62 -12.86 4.62
N ASP A 95 -2.49 -12.27 3.80
CA ASP A 95 -3.21 -13.01 2.76
C ASP A 95 -2.28 -13.50 1.64
N ALA A 96 -1.11 -12.86 1.45
CA ALA A 96 -0.07 -13.33 0.54
C ALA A 96 0.50 -14.71 0.96
N PHE A 97 0.35 -15.11 2.23
CA PHE A 97 0.89 -16.37 2.75
C PHE A 97 -0.06 -17.56 2.61
N ARG A 98 -1.24 -17.40 1.99
CA ARG A 98 -2.23 -18.49 1.86
C ARG A 98 -1.64 -19.76 1.24
N ASN A 99 -0.74 -19.60 0.27
CA ASN A 99 -0.06 -20.68 -0.44
C ASN A 99 1.37 -20.96 0.06
N HIS A 100 1.85 -20.23 1.06
CA HIS A 100 3.23 -20.28 1.57
C HIS A 100 3.26 -20.65 3.06
N ARG A 101 2.40 -21.60 3.47
CA ARG A 101 2.29 -21.98 4.88
C ARG A 101 3.60 -22.59 5.39
N GLY A 102 4.07 -22.09 6.54
CA GLY A 102 5.28 -22.59 7.18
C GLY A 102 6.59 -22.04 6.59
N VAL A 103 6.52 -21.16 5.59
CA VAL A 103 7.69 -20.50 5.02
C VAL A 103 8.21 -19.44 5.99
N ASP A 104 9.52 -19.48 6.25
CA ASP A 104 10.20 -18.39 6.95
C ASP A 104 10.44 -17.22 5.99
N ALA A 105 9.61 -16.18 6.10
CA ALA A 105 9.75 -14.94 5.35
C ALA A 105 10.65 -13.91 6.04
N GLY A 106 11.20 -14.24 7.21
CA GLY A 106 12.12 -13.40 7.97
C GLY A 106 11.47 -12.68 9.15
N THR A 107 12.02 -11.52 9.47
CA THR A 107 11.75 -10.76 10.69
C THR A 107 11.15 -9.39 10.39
N ALA A 108 10.88 -8.61 11.43
CA ALA A 108 10.43 -7.22 11.29
C ALA A 108 11.49 -6.28 10.64
N ALA A 109 12.75 -6.70 10.57
CA ALA A 109 13.85 -5.88 10.06
C ALA A 109 14.48 -6.42 8.76
N HIS A 110 14.35 -7.73 8.49
CA HIS A 110 14.98 -8.38 7.35
C HIS A 110 14.05 -9.44 6.77
N LEU A 111 13.87 -9.43 5.44
CA LEU A 111 13.21 -10.51 4.72
C LEU A 111 14.23 -11.56 4.26
N THR A 112 13.84 -12.83 4.30
CA THR A 112 14.60 -13.91 3.66
C THR A 112 14.39 -13.87 2.14
N ALA A 113 15.10 -14.70 1.37
CA ALA A 113 14.83 -14.84 -0.07
C ALA A 113 13.37 -15.22 -0.35
N ALA A 114 12.80 -16.11 0.46
CA ALA A 114 11.39 -16.47 0.35
C ALA A 114 10.46 -15.30 0.74
N GLY A 115 10.83 -14.50 1.74
CA GLY A 115 10.10 -13.28 2.10
C GLY A 115 10.07 -12.25 0.98
N TRP A 116 11.19 -12.07 0.27
CA TRP A 116 11.26 -11.22 -0.92
C TRP A 116 10.41 -11.75 -2.08
N GLN A 117 10.41 -13.06 -2.31
CA GLN A 117 9.53 -13.66 -3.31
C GLN A 117 8.05 -13.37 -3.00
N ILE A 118 7.62 -13.53 -1.75
CA ILE A 118 6.24 -13.24 -1.35
C ILE A 118 5.93 -11.74 -1.46
N ALA A 119 6.90 -10.87 -1.15
CA ALA A 119 6.75 -9.42 -1.36
C ALA A 119 6.55 -9.07 -2.84
N ASP A 120 7.27 -9.75 -3.73
CA ASP A 120 7.14 -9.59 -5.19
C ASP A 120 5.79 -10.06 -5.71
N GLU A 121 5.30 -11.21 -5.23
CA GLU A 121 3.96 -11.71 -5.54
C GLU A 121 2.87 -10.73 -5.07
N LEU A 122 3.02 -10.18 -3.85
CA LEU A 122 2.12 -9.15 -3.33
C LEU A 122 2.18 -7.86 -4.16
N ALA A 123 3.37 -7.42 -4.57
CA ALA A 123 3.54 -6.24 -5.42
C ALA A 123 2.87 -6.43 -6.79
N ALA A 124 2.97 -7.63 -7.38
CA ALA A 124 2.31 -7.94 -8.64
C ALA A 124 0.78 -7.90 -8.51
N ASP A 125 0.21 -8.45 -7.44
CA ASP A 125 -1.22 -8.34 -7.15
C ASP A 125 -1.66 -6.88 -6.96
N LEU A 126 -0.89 -6.09 -6.20
CA LEU A 126 -1.15 -4.66 -6.02
C LEU A 126 -1.09 -3.89 -7.34
N ALA A 127 -0.14 -4.18 -8.22
CA ALA A 127 -0.05 -3.56 -9.54
C ALA A 127 -1.30 -3.82 -10.39
N GLY A 128 -1.82 -5.05 -10.38
CA GLY A 128 -3.08 -5.38 -11.05
C GLY A 128 -4.29 -4.63 -10.47
N LYS A 129 -4.34 -4.47 -9.14
CA LYS A 129 -5.40 -3.65 -8.50
C LYS A 129 -5.27 -2.17 -8.84
N VAL A 130 -4.05 -1.64 -8.91
CA VAL A 130 -3.76 -0.26 -9.33
C VAL A 130 -4.27 -0.05 -10.75
N ASP A 131 -3.92 -0.92 -11.69
CA ASP A 131 -4.37 -0.79 -13.09
C ASP A 131 -5.89 -0.74 -13.19
N ARG A 132 -6.58 -1.68 -12.54
CA ARG A 132 -8.05 -1.72 -12.52
C ARG A 132 -8.66 -0.40 -12.02
N TRP A 133 -8.12 0.18 -10.95
CA TRP A 133 -8.67 1.41 -10.35
C TRP A 133 -8.20 2.70 -11.02
N TYR A 134 -7.06 2.66 -11.70
CA TYR A 134 -6.57 3.74 -12.54
C TYR A 134 -7.41 3.82 -13.83
N ASP A 135 -7.60 2.68 -14.51
CA ASP A 135 -8.31 2.63 -15.79
C ASP A 135 -9.82 2.85 -15.60
N ALA A 136 -10.41 2.43 -14.48
CA ALA A 136 -11.81 2.76 -14.12
C ALA A 136 -12.07 4.27 -13.90
N SER A 137 -11.02 5.09 -13.94
CA SER A 137 -11.13 6.56 -13.92
C SER A 137 -11.17 7.20 -15.31
N GLU A 138 -10.95 6.43 -16.39
CA GLU A 138 -10.99 6.89 -17.80
C GLU A 138 -12.39 6.82 -18.42
N GLU A 139 -13.28 5.96 -17.91
CA GLU A 139 -14.61 5.70 -18.50
C GLU A 139 -15.70 6.71 -18.07
N LYS A 140 -15.33 7.87 -17.51
CA LYS A 140 -16.28 8.92 -17.10
C LYS A 140 -15.95 10.29 -17.68
#